data_AF-A0A6B1GPT4-F1
#
_entry.id   AF-A0A6B1GPT4-F1
#
_cell.length_a   1.000
_cell.length_b   1.000
_cell.length_c   1.000
_cell.angle_alpha   90.00
_cell.angle_beta   90.00
_cell.angle_gamma   90.00
#
_symmetry.space_group_name_H-M   'P 1'
#
loop_
_entity.id
_entity.type
_entity.pdbx_description
1 polymer ?
#
loop_
_entity_poly.entity_id
_entity_poly.type
_entity_poly.pdbx_seq_one_letter_code
_entity_poly.pdbx_strand_id
1 'polypeptide(L)'
;LFIMISSHYPSTFSSSWNWLILIGIAVAGIVVRHYFNVRHLPGTKWWLLLVGAGIFVLIALMTLPESRPTLDTVKSVSIENVRSVIHERCTVCHSAAPVHTDFREAPGGIVMDTDEQINTLASRIYTTSVATRSMPIGNLSQMTEAERQLIGDWYAQLGRASQ
;
A
#
# COMPACT_ATOMS: atom_id res chain seq x y z
N LEU A 1 -8.62 11.62 -14.00
CA LEU A 1 -7.51 11.99 -13.09
C LEU A 1 -7.33 11.00 -11.94
N PHE A 2 -8.33 10.75 -11.08
CA PHE A 2 -8.17 9.83 -9.93
C PHE A 2 -7.75 8.39 -10.33
N ILE A 3 -8.32 7.85 -11.41
CA ILE A 3 -7.94 6.53 -11.98
C ILE A 3 -6.51 6.54 -12.54
N MET A 4 -6.02 7.70 -12.99
CA MET A 4 -4.67 7.88 -13.56
C MET A 4 -3.59 8.12 -12.48
N ILE A 5 -3.95 8.27 -11.20
CA ILE A 5 -3.05 8.45 -10.03
C ILE A 5 -3.12 7.20 -9.11
N SER A 6 -3.68 6.10 -9.61
CA SER A 6 -4.01 4.91 -8.81
C SER A 6 -2.80 4.27 -8.09
N SER A 7 -1.59 4.41 -8.63
CA SER A 7 -0.37 3.86 -8.03
C SER A 7 0.16 4.64 -6.81
N HIS A 8 -0.39 5.82 -6.50
CA HIS A 8 0.08 6.66 -5.38
C HIS A 8 -0.78 6.60 -4.11
N TYR A 9 -1.92 5.92 -4.16
CA TYR A 9 -2.79 5.74 -2.98
C TYR A 9 -3.11 4.25 -2.74
N PRO A 10 -2.12 3.44 -2.32
CA PRO A 10 -2.30 2.00 -2.09
C PRO A 10 -3.45 1.68 -1.13
N SER A 11 -3.76 2.60 -0.21
CA SER A 11 -4.86 2.46 0.77
C SER A 11 -6.25 2.35 0.12
N THR A 12 -6.46 2.88 -1.09
CA THR A 12 -7.73 2.77 -1.83
C THR A 12 -7.77 1.62 -2.84
N PHE A 13 -6.64 0.94 -3.09
CA PHE A 13 -6.49 -0.08 -4.15
C PHE A 13 -5.92 -1.43 -3.67
N SER A 14 -5.65 -1.62 -2.38
CA SER A 14 -5.12 -2.89 -1.84
C SER A 14 -6.17 -3.75 -1.13
N SER A 15 -7.42 -3.29 -1.03
CA SER A 15 -8.52 -4.00 -0.36
C SER A 15 -9.33 -4.87 -1.33
N SER A 16 -9.89 -5.99 -0.88
CA SER A 16 -10.83 -6.78 -1.69
C SER A 16 -12.07 -5.99 -2.13
N TRP A 17 -12.36 -4.85 -1.47
CA TRP A 17 -13.49 -3.96 -1.75
C TRP A 17 -13.16 -2.74 -2.61
N ASN A 18 -12.00 -2.70 -3.29
CA ASN A 18 -11.58 -1.55 -4.10
C ASN A 18 -12.63 -1.03 -5.08
N TRP A 19 -13.41 -1.93 -5.69
CA TRP A 19 -14.46 -1.57 -6.64
C TRP A 19 -15.60 -0.78 -5.98
N LEU A 20 -15.96 -1.09 -4.73
CA LEU A 20 -16.92 -0.31 -3.96
C LEU A 20 -16.38 1.07 -3.59
N ILE A 21 -15.10 1.14 -3.21
CA ILE A 21 -14.44 2.41 -2.89
C ILE A 21 -14.47 3.33 -4.12
N LEU A 22 -14.19 2.79 -5.31
CA LEU A 22 -14.27 3.53 -6.57
C LEU A 22 -15.68 4.03 -6.88
N ILE A 23 -16.70 3.18 -6.71
CA ILE A 23 -18.10 3.58 -6.87
C ILE A 23 -18.45 4.69 -5.87
N GLY A 24 -18.03 4.56 -4.61
CA GLY A 24 -18.27 5.56 -3.57
C GLY A 24 -17.65 6.92 -3.89
N ILE A 25 -16.37 6.94 -4.33
CA ILE A 25 -15.69 8.18 -4.73
C ILE A 25 -16.38 8.81 -5.95
N ALA A 26 -16.82 8.00 -6.92
CA ALA A 26 -17.55 8.49 -8.09
C ALA A 26 -18.89 9.13 -7.70
N VAL A 27 -19.67 8.47 -6.84
CA VAL A 27 -20.94 8.99 -6.32
C VAL A 27 -20.73 10.29 -5.54
N ALA A 28 -19.72 10.36 -4.68
CA ALA A 28 -19.39 11.58 -3.95
C ALA A 28 -19.08 12.74 -4.93
N GLY A 29 -18.29 12.49 -5.98
CA GLY A 29 -18.02 13.48 -7.02
C GLY A 29 -19.28 13.93 -7.77
N ILE A 30 -20.19 13.01 -8.09
CA ILE A 30 -21.48 13.32 -8.75
C ILE A 30 -22.34 14.20 -7.85
N VAL A 31 -22.47 13.86 -6.56
CA VAL A 31 -23.29 14.61 -5.59
C VAL A 31 -22.77 16.02 -5.40
N VAL A 32 -21.45 16.19 -5.21
CA VAL A 32 -20.83 17.51 -5.07
C VAL A 32 -21.05 18.35 -6.34
N ARG A 33 -20.81 17.77 -7.53
CA ARG A 33 -21.04 18.46 -8.80
C ARG A 33 -22.51 18.83 -9.00
N HIS A 34 -23.41 17.92 -8.64
CA HIS A 34 -24.85 18.17 -8.72
C HIS A 34 -25.25 19.35 -7.82
N TYR A 35 -24.76 19.40 -6.57
CA TYR A 35 -24.98 20.54 -5.68
C TYR A 35 -24.50 21.86 -6.31
N PHE A 36 -23.27 21.91 -6.85
CA PHE A 36 -22.76 23.14 -7.48
C PHE A 36 -23.54 23.55 -8.73
N ASN A 37 -24.09 22.61 -9.49
CA ASN A 37 -24.95 22.91 -10.65
C ASN A 37 -26.31 23.50 -10.24
N VAL A 38 -26.89 23.03 -9.14
CA VAL A 38 -28.24 23.45 -8.71
C VAL A 38 -28.24 24.57 -7.67
N ARG A 39 -27.09 24.97 -7.14
CA ARG A 39 -27.00 25.98 -6.06
C ARG A 39 -27.53 27.37 -6.43
N HIS A 40 -27.54 27.69 -7.72
CA HIS A 40 -28.00 28.98 -8.25
C HIS A 40 -29.52 29.02 -8.50
N LEU A 41 -30.20 27.88 -8.40
CA LEU A 41 -31.64 27.77 -8.54
C LEU A 41 -32.34 28.09 -7.20
N PRO A 42 -33.56 28.65 -7.23
CA PRO A 42 -34.35 28.85 -6.02
C PRO A 42 -34.66 27.50 -5.36
N GLY A 43 -34.43 27.39 -4.04
CA GLY A 43 -34.60 26.14 -3.28
C GLY A 43 -33.29 25.35 -3.07
N THR A 44 -32.22 26.06 -2.69
CA THR A 44 -30.86 25.50 -2.52
C THR A 44 -30.84 24.31 -1.57
N LYS A 45 -30.51 23.12 -2.09
CA LYS A 45 -30.52 21.84 -1.36
C LYS A 45 -29.20 21.59 -0.63
N TRP A 46 -28.89 22.40 0.38
CA TRP A 46 -27.66 22.33 1.18
C TRP A 46 -27.38 20.94 1.80
N TRP A 47 -28.43 20.14 2.05
CA TRP A 47 -28.31 18.76 2.54
C TRP A 47 -27.50 17.84 1.61
N LEU A 48 -27.40 18.15 0.31
CA LEU A 48 -26.56 17.40 -0.63
C LEU A 48 -25.07 17.47 -0.25
N LEU A 49 -24.61 18.58 0.33
CA LEU A 49 -23.24 18.70 0.85
C LEU A 49 -23.04 17.80 2.07
N LEU A 50 -24.04 17.70 2.96
CA LEU A 50 -23.97 16.80 4.11
C LEU A 50 -23.90 15.33 3.68
N VAL A 51 -24.66 14.95 2.64
CA VAL A 51 -24.59 13.61 2.06
C VAL A 51 -23.23 13.34 1.44
N GLY A 52 -22.68 14.29 0.67
CA GLY A 52 -21.33 14.19 0.12
C GLY A 52 -20.25 14.04 1.21
N ALA A 53 -20.35 14.84 2.28
CA ALA A 53 -19.45 14.76 3.43
C ALA A 53 -19.58 13.42 4.17
N GLY A 54 -20.81 12.93 4.37
CA GLY A 54 -21.06 11.63 5.00
C GLY A 54 -20.47 10.46 4.21
N ILE A 55 -20.63 10.46 2.88
CA ILE A 55 -20.02 9.44 2.01
C ILE A 55 -18.49 9.51 2.11
N PHE A 56 -17.91 10.71 2.13
CA PHE A 56 -16.46 10.89 2.25
C PHE A 56 -15.92 10.37 3.58
N VAL A 57 -16.59 10.67 4.70
CA VAL A 57 -16.22 10.17 6.03
C VAL A 57 -16.34 8.65 6.11
N LEU A 58 -17.41 8.07 5.56
CA LEU A 58 -17.59 6.61 5.53
C LEU A 58 -16.44 5.92 4.79
N ILE A 59 -16.05 6.45 3.62
CA ILE A 59 -14.91 5.91 2.86
C ILE A 59 -13.62 6.05 3.65
N ALA A 60 -13.38 7.21 4.28
CA ALA A 60 -12.19 7.42 5.10
C ALA A 60 -12.08 6.40 6.24
N LEU A 61 -13.19 6.12 6.94
CA LEU A 61 -13.26 5.11 7.99
C LEU A 61 -13.00 3.69 7.47
N MET A 62 -13.51 3.36 6.28
CA MET A 62 -13.26 2.05 5.63
C MET A 62 -11.80 1.86 5.20
N THR A 63 -11.04 2.95 5.02
CA THR A 63 -9.64 2.92 4.57
C THR A 63 -8.63 3.09 5.71
N LEU A 64 -9.07 3.10 6.98
CA LEU A 64 -8.17 3.18 8.12
C LEU A 64 -7.23 1.95 8.13
N PRO A 65 -5.93 2.14 8.35
CA PRO A 65 -4.99 1.03 8.41
C PRO A 65 -5.33 0.11 9.57
N GLU A 66 -5.34 -1.20 9.33
CA GLU A 66 -5.45 -2.19 10.40
C GLU A 66 -4.30 -2.01 11.40
N SER A 67 -4.63 -2.11 12.68
CA SER A 67 -3.68 -1.91 13.77
C SER A 67 -2.55 -2.92 13.69
N ARG A 68 -1.32 -2.46 13.96
CA ARG A 68 -0.11 -3.29 13.99
C ARG A 68 -0.34 -4.52 14.86
N PRO A 69 0.09 -5.73 14.44
CA PRO A 69 -0.03 -6.92 15.28
C PRO A 69 0.66 -6.68 16.62
N THR A 70 -0.03 -7.08 17.70
CA THR A 70 0.46 -7.00 19.08
C THR A 70 1.71 -7.85 19.24
N LEU A 71 2.74 -7.21 19.81
CA LEU A 71 4.11 -7.71 19.95
C LEU A 71 4.21 -8.79 21.04
N ASP A 72 3.70 -9.98 20.82
CA ASP A 72 3.96 -11.10 21.73
C ASP A 72 4.53 -12.30 20.99
N THR A 73 5.82 -12.56 21.22
CA THR A 73 6.63 -13.69 20.73
C THR A 73 7.12 -13.59 19.29
N VAL A 74 7.94 -12.57 18.97
CA VAL A 74 8.78 -12.63 17.77
C VAL A 74 9.89 -13.66 18.03
N LYS A 75 9.72 -14.86 17.49
CA LYS A 75 10.80 -15.85 17.35
C LYS A 75 11.88 -15.17 16.51
N SER A 76 13.15 -15.19 16.94
CA SER A 76 14.25 -14.51 16.24
C SER A 76 14.23 -14.85 14.76
N VAL A 77 14.01 -13.85 13.91
CA VAL A 77 13.97 -14.03 12.46
C VAL A 77 15.39 -13.89 11.95
N SER A 78 15.86 -14.91 11.22
CA SER A 78 17.17 -14.88 10.59
C SER A 78 17.13 -14.09 9.29
N ILE A 79 18.20 -13.35 8.99
CA ILE A 79 18.30 -12.55 7.76
C ILE A 79 18.27 -13.44 6.51
N GLU A 80 18.72 -14.68 6.61
CA GLU A 80 18.71 -15.65 5.52
C GLU A 80 17.30 -15.96 5.02
N ASN A 81 16.33 -16.12 5.94
CA ASN A 81 14.95 -16.38 5.57
C ASN A 81 14.32 -15.16 4.87
N VAL A 82 14.62 -13.96 5.37
CA VAL A 82 14.16 -12.70 4.78
C VAL A 82 14.78 -12.48 3.41
N ARG A 83 16.09 -12.75 3.27
CA ARG A 83 16.81 -12.73 1.99
C ARG A 83 16.14 -13.66 0.99
N SER A 84 15.83 -14.89 1.35
CA SER A 84 15.15 -15.83 0.45
C SER A 84 13.84 -15.24 -0.11
N VAL A 85 13.01 -14.65 0.74
CA VAL A 85 11.76 -14.00 0.33
C VAL A 85 12.04 -12.80 -0.58
N ILE A 86 13.02 -11.95 -0.24
CA ILE A 86 13.38 -10.78 -1.05
C ILE A 86 13.88 -11.20 -2.44
N HIS A 87 14.71 -12.23 -2.53
CA HIS A 87 15.20 -12.72 -3.82
C HIS A 87 14.08 -13.32 -4.67
N GLU A 88 13.10 -13.98 -4.05
CA GLU A 88 12.00 -14.56 -4.82
C GLU A 88 10.94 -13.51 -5.23
N ARG A 89 10.71 -12.50 -4.37
CA ARG A 89 9.58 -11.57 -4.52
C ARG A 89 9.96 -10.19 -5.04
N CYS A 90 11.18 -9.73 -4.78
CA CYS A 90 11.59 -8.33 -4.98
C CYS A 90 12.70 -8.18 -6.03
N THR A 91 13.72 -9.05 -6.04
CA THR A 91 14.87 -8.91 -6.97
C THR A 91 14.51 -9.21 -8.42
N VAL A 92 13.33 -9.78 -8.66
CA VAL A 92 12.72 -9.91 -10.00
C VAL A 92 12.75 -8.57 -10.76
N CYS A 93 12.51 -7.47 -10.05
CA CYS A 93 12.59 -6.10 -10.58
C CYS A 93 13.69 -5.26 -9.92
N HIS A 94 14.02 -5.48 -8.65
CA HIS A 94 14.95 -4.67 -7.86
C HIS A 94 16.32 -5.35 -7.67
N SER A 95 16.95 -5.73 -8.79
CA SER A 95 18.28 -6.32 -8.84
C SER A 95 19.21 -5.50 -9.74
N ALA A 96 20.52 -5.64 -9.60
CA ALA A 96 21.49 -5.16 -10.58
C ALA A 96 21.28 -5.81 -11.96
N ALA A 97 20.68 -7.00 -12.00
CA ALA A 97 20.28 -7.67 -13.23
C ALA A 97 18.82 -8.17 -13.11
N PRO A 98 17.82 -7.27 -13.29
CA PRO A 98 16.41 -7.66 -13.24
C PRO A 98 16.10 -8.73 -14.29
N VAL A 99 15.28 -9.72 -13.91
CA VAL A 99 14.88 -10.82 -14.80
C VAL A 99 13.54 -10.56 -15.49
N HIS A 100 12.77 -9.59 -15.01
CA HIS A 100 11.48 -9.23 -15.60
C HIS A 100 11.68 -8.47 -16.92
N THR A 101 10.99 -8.89 -17.98
CA THR A 101 11.18 -8.36 -19.35
C THR A 101 10.93 -6.86 -19.49
N ASP A 102 10.06 -6.31 -18.65
CA ASP A 102 9.70 -4.89 -18.69
C ASP A 102 10.70 -3.99 -17.97
N PHE A 103 11.68 -4.55 -17.26
CA PHE A 103 12.67 -3.81 -16.49
C PHE A 103 14.08 -4.15 -16.96
N ARG A 104 14.77 -3.17 -17.55
CA ARG A 104 16.20 -3.30 -17.92
C ARG A 104 17.14 -2.92 -16.78
N GLU A 105 16.66 -2.11 -15.84
CA GLU A 105 17.37 -1.64 -14.66
C GLU A 105 16.39 -1.58 -13.49
N ALA A 106 16.93 -1.62 -12.26
CA ALA A 106 16.12 -1.57 -11.07
C ALA A 106 15.32 -0.26 -10.96
N PRO A 107 13.99 -0.31 -10.77
CA PRO A 107 13.17 0.88 -10.60
C PRO A 107 13.67 1.74 -9.44
N GLY A 108 13.86 3.03 -9.71
CA GLY A 108 14.36 4.00 -8.72
C GLY A 108 15.80 3.76 -8.26
N GLY A 109 16.58 2.95 -8.99
CA GLY A 109 17.95 2.59 -8.61
C GLY A 109 18.03 1.74 -7.33
N ILE A 110 16.91 1.16 -6.89
CA ILE A 110 16.82 0.38 -5.66
C ILE A 110 17.19 -1.07 -5.97
N VAL A 111 18.36 -1.49 -5.48
CA VAL A 111 18.88 -2.85 -5.65
C VAL A 111 18.89 -3.56 -4.29
N MET A 112 18.49 -4.83 -4.29
CA MET A 112 18.34 -5.66 -3.08
C MET A 112 19.02 -7.04 -3.26
N ASP A 113 20.22 -7.06 -3.84
CA ASP A 113 20.96 -8.29 -4.12
C ASP A 113 21.80 -8.77 -2.93
N THR A 114 22.15 -7.88 -2.00
CA THR A 114 22.99 -8.19 -0.83
C THR A 114 22.31 -7.90 0.49
N ASP A 115 22.75 -8.57 1.57
CA ASP A 115 22.25 -8.30 2.92
C ASP A 115 22.44 -6.86 3.36
N GLU A 116 23.57 -6.26 2.99
CA GLU A 116 23.86 -4.88 3.36
C GLU A 116 22.86 -3.91 2.73
N GLN A 117 22.52 -4.14 1.46
CA GLN A 117 21.49 -3.38 0.75
C GLN A 117 20.10 -3.60 1.38
N ILE A 118 19.76 -4.85 1.68
CA ILE A 118 18.49 -5.23 2.31
C ILE A 118 18.34 -4.55 3.67
N ASN A 119 19.36 -4.62 4.53
CA ASN A 119 19.36 -3.99 5.85
C ASN A 119 19.26 -2.46 5.75
N THR A 120 20.01 -1.84 4.81
CA THR A 120 19.94 -0.39 4.58
C THR A 120 18.55 0.06 4.13
N LEU A 121 17.85 -0.79 3.37
CA LEU A 121 16.52 -0.52 2.84
C LEU A 121 15.38 -1.04 3.74
N ALA A 122 15.68 -1.59 4.91
CA ALA A 122 14.71 -2.31 5.76
C ALA A 122 13.41 -1.53 6.02
N SER A 123 13.51 -0.23 6.34
CA SER A 123 12.35 0.65 6.55
C SER A 123 11.48 0.80 5.29
N ARG A 124 12.10 0.93 4.12
CA ARG A 124 11.39 1.02 2.85
C ARG A 124 10.72 -0.30 2.49
N ILE A 125 11.44 -1.42 2.65
CA ILE A 125 10.92 -2.77 2.41
C ILE A 125 9.69 -3.02 3.27
N TYR A 126 9.76 -2.74 4.58
CA TYR A 126 8.61 -2.84 5.48
C TYR A 126 7.44 -1.98 5.02
N THR A 127 7.70 -0.71 4.69
CA THR A 127 6.65 0.24 4.31
C THR A 127 5.92 -0.18 3.05
N THR A 128 6.63 -0.66 2.02
CA THR A 128 6.02 -1.00 0.73
C THR A 128 5.42 -2.40 0.70
N SER A 129 6.06 -3.39 1.32
CA SER A 129 5.60 -4.79 1.27
C SER A 129 4.59 -5.16 2.36
N VAL A 130 4.73 -4.57 3.56
CA VAL A 130 3.91 -4.90 4.73
C VAL A 130 2.90 -3.80 5.02
N ALA A 131 3.36 -2.57 5.25
CA ALA A 131 2.49 -1.51 5.77
C ALA A 131 1.48 -0.99 4.73
N THR A 132 1.94 -0.72 3.50
CA THR A 132 1.08 -0.19 2.43
C THR A 132 0.67 -1.24 1.39
N ARG A 133 1.35 -2.41 1.40
CA ARG A 133 1.12 -3.50 0.45
C ARG A 133 1.16 -3.05 -1.02
N SER A 134 1.93 -2.00 -1.32
CA SER A 134 2.11 -1.47 -2.67
C SER A 134 3.04 -2.33 -3.52
N MET A 135 3.89 -3.13 -2.86
CA MET A 135 4.81 -4.07 -3.49
C MET A 135 4.57 -5.49 -2.96
N PRO A 136 4.74 -6.53 -3.79
CA PRO A 136 4.98 -6.47 -5.24
C PRO A 136 3.78 -5.85 -5.98
N ILE A 137 4.02 -5.11 -7.07
CA ILE A 137 2.95 -4.42 -7.82
C ILE A 137 1.88 -5.45 -8.20
N GLY A 138 0.63 -5.22 -7.79
CA GLY A 138 -0.47 -6.15 -8.06
C GLY A 138 -0.25 -7.58 -7.56
N ASN A 139 0.66 -7.77 -6.60
CA ASN A 139 1.16 -9.07 -6.14
C ASN A 139 1.68 -9.98 -7.27
N LEU A 140 2.34 -9.41 -8.29
CA LEU A 140 2.84 -10.15 -9.46
C LEU A 140 3.75 -11.35 -9.10
N SER A 141 4.61 -11.21 -8.09
CA SER A 141 5.48 -12.30 -7.62
C SER A 141 4.81 -13.24 -6.61
N GLN A 142 3.49 -13.13 -6.41
CA GLN A 142 2.68 -14.01 -5.57
C GLN A 142 3.15 -14.08 -4.12
N MET A 143 3.56 -12.94 -3.57
CA MET A 143 3.98 -12.86 -2.16
C MET A 143 2.80 -13.21 -1.24
N THR A 144 3.05 -14.08 -0.27
CA THR A 144 2.06 -14.57 0.69
C THR A 144 1.96 -13.69 1.93
N GLU A 145 0.90 -13.89 2.73
CA GLU A 145 0.76 -13.16 4.00
C GLU A 145 1.82 -13.59 5.03
N ALA A 146 2.19 -14.88 5.05
CA ALA A 146 3.23 -15.40 5.92
C ALA A 146 4.60 -14.76 5.61
N GLU A 147 4.91 -14.57 4.33
CA GLU A 147 6.13 -13.87 3.90
C GLU A 147 6.13 -12.39 4.31
N ARG A 148 4.97 -11.71 4.26
CA ARG A 148 4.86 -10.32 4.74
C ARG A 148 5.05 -10.23 6.24
N GLN A 149 4.45 -11.17 6.99
CA GLN A 149 4.64 -11.24 8.43
C GLN A 149 6.10 -11.46 8.79
N LEU A 150 6.80 -12.35 8.09
CA LEU A 150 8.24 -12.60 8.28
C LEU A 150 9.06 -11.30 8.14
N ILE A 151 8.79 -10.49 7.11
CA ILE A 151 9.45 -9.19 6.91
C ILE A 151 9.08 -8.21 8.01
N GLY A 152 7.81 -8.18 8.44
CA GLY A 152 7.34 -7.36 9.55
C GLY A 152 8.04 -7.67 10.86
N ASP A 153 8.15 -8.94 11.20
CA ASP A 153 8.81 -9.45 12.40
C ASP A 153 10.31 -9.15 12.41
N TRP A 154 10.97 -9.35 11.26
CA TRP A 154 12.37 -8.98 11.07
C TRP A 154 12.62 -7.48 11.25
N TYR A 155 11.79 -6.62 10.65
CA TYR A 155 11.92 -5.18 10.81
C TYR A 155 11.70 -4.74 12.27
N ALA A 156 10.72 -5.33 12.95
CA ALA A 156 10.48 -5.08 14.38
C ALA A 156 11.67 -5.51 15.25
N GLN A 157 12.34 -6.61 14.91
CA GLN A 157 13.55 -7.06 15.58
C GLN A 157 14.73 -6.08 15.39
N LEU A 158 14.94 -5.54 14.20
CA LEU A 158 15.99 -4.54 13.95
C LEU A 158 15.84 -3.30 14.84
N GLY A 159 14.62 -2.80 15.01
CA GLY A 159 14.33 -1.66 15.90
C GLY A 159 14.52 -1.95 17.40
N ARG A 160 14.60 -3.21 17.81
CA ARG A 160 14.97 -3.62 19.18
C ARG A 160 16.48 -3.72 19.35
N ALA A 161 17.22 -4.10 18.30
CA ALA A 161 18.69 -4.23 18.35
C ALA A 161 19.42 -2.87 18.30
N SER A 162 18.74 -1.80 17.87
CA SER A 162 19.26 -0.43 17.83
C SER A 162 19.00 0.41 19.09
N GLN A 163 18.42 -0.19 20.14
CA GLN A 163 18.21 0.39 21.46
C GLN A 163 19.21 -0.20 22.46
#